data_AF-A0A4D6WSJ3-F1
#
_entry.id   AF-A0A4D6WSJ3-F1
#
_cell.length_a   1.000
_cell.length_b   1.000
_cell.length_c   1.000
_cell.angle_alpha   90.00
_cell.angle_beta   90.00
_cell.angle_gamma   90.00
#
_symmetry.space_group_name_H-M   'P 1'
#
loop_
_entity.id
_entity.type
_entity.pdbx_description
1 polymer ?
#
loop_
_entity_poly.entity_id
_entity_poly.type
_entity_poly.pdbx_seq_one_letter_code
_entity_poly.pdbx_strand_id
1 'polypeptide(L)'
;MNQFEQHFDYIKIGLASPEKIKKWGERILPNGHIVGEVTKPETINYRTLKPEMDGLFCERIFGPVKDWECHCGKYKRFRYKGVVCERCGVEITESKVRRHRMAYIELAAPVTHVWYLKGSTSYIALALDLTVKEVEKIVYFHSYIVTNPGNYEKLSYKQLLEGHEWRSLEDTLYSKSFNLWSIEVDIGAEAILKLLQDIDLQTTVELLREEALKPQKTSQRISPKFNKKMKRLRLLENFISTGAEPAWMIFSIIPVIPPDLRPMVQLDGGRFATADLNEFYRRIINRNNRLARLQAILAPEIIIRNEKRMLQESVDALMDNGRRGRTVVGAHNRPLKSLSDIIEGKQGRFRQNLLGKRVDYSGRSVIVVGPSLKLHQCGLPKEMALELFQPFVIHRLILQGLVNNIKAAKKIIQKNDTIIWNVLEEVIHGHPVLLNRAPTLHRLGIQAFEPILVEGRAIKLHPLVCPAFNADFDGDQMAVHVPLSLEAQTEARLLMLAPHNFLSPATGQPILMPSQDMVLGCYYLTSNNPTSQRGQGQYFSNIEDALMAYMQKRIDLHAFIWLRFNGLLEADSNNEIMNYYHDDDGNITSIFANKILKKDVNNQLLVQYIRTTVGRILFNKAIYESLI
;
A
#
# COMPACT_ATOMS: atom_id res chain seq x y z
N MET A 1 17.44 7.96 -24.49
CA MET A 1 16.20 8.78 -24.51
C MET A 1 15.75 8.91 -23.08
N ASN A 2 16.02 10.05 -22.46
CA ASN A 2 15.47 10.36 -21.14
C ASN A 2 13.95 10.40 -21.30
N GLN A 3 13.25 9.41 -20.75
CA GLN A 3 11.81 9.53 -20.54
C GLN A 3 11.64 10.71 -19.59
N PHE A 4 11.16 11.84 -20.11
CA PHE A 4 10.67 12.92 -19.26
C PHE A 4 9.65 12.30 -18.30
N GLU A 5 9.96 12.29 -17.01
CA GLU A 5 9.00 11.91 -15.99
C GLU A 5 7.83 12.88 -16.10
N GLN A 6 6.70 12.38 -16.61
CA GLN A 6 5.46 13.13 -16.59
C GLN A 6 4.98 13.18 -15.14
N HIS A 7 5.47 14.16 -14.39
CA HIS A 7 4.86 14.54 -13.12
C HIS A 7 3.44 15.00 -13.40
N PHE A 8 2.48 14.35 -12.78
CA PHE A 8 1.08 14.76 -12.79
C PHE A 8 0.72 15.23 -11.38
N ASP A 9 0.08 16.41 -11.29
CA ASP A 9 -0.31 16.98 -10.00
C ASP A 9 -1.66 16.43 -9.50
N TYR A 10 -2.52 16.01 -10.42
CA TYR A 10 -3.89 15.61 -10.12
C TYR A 10 -4.29 14.34 -10.87
N ILE A 11 -5.03 13.48 -10.17
CA ILE A 11 -5.73 12.34 -10.77
C ILE A 11 -7.23 12.64 -10.76
N LYS A 12 -7.85 12.65 -11.94
CA LYS A 12 -9.30 12.80 -12.08
C LYS A 12 -9.94 11.44 -12.39
N ILE A 13 -10.96 11.08 -11.61
CA ILE A 13 -11.81 9.91 -11.84
C ILE A 13 -13.16 10.40 -12.35
N GLY A 14 -13.73 9.69 -13.32
CA GLY A 14 -15.04 10.01 -13.88
C GLY A 14 -15.67 8.80 -14.56
N LEU A 15 -16.95 8.91 -14.88
CA LEU A 15 -17.68 7.90 -15.67
C LEU A 15 -17.06 7.77 -17.07
N ALA A 16 -17.07 6.55 -17.58
CA ALA A 16 -16.57 6.26 -18.92
C ALA A 16 -17.75 6.17 -19.88
N SER A 17 -17.79 7.05 -20.89
CA SER A 17 -18.77 6.92 -21.96
C SER A 17 -18.48 5.67 -22.82
N PRO A 18 -19.49 5.09 -23.49
CA PRO A 18 -19.29 3.97 -24.41
C PRO A 18 -18.22 4.27 -25.48
N GLU A 19 -18.24 5.48 -26.03
CA GLU A 19 -17.24 5.95 -27.01
C GLU A 19 -15.83 6.00 -26.43
N LYS A 20 -15.69 6.40 -25.17
CA LYS A 20 -14.39 6.45 -24.48
C LYS A 20 -13.85 5.03 -24.23
N ILE A 21 -14.71 4.09 -23.86
CA ILE A 21 -14.36 2.68 -23.72
C ILE A 21 -13.90 2.11 -25.06
N LYS A 22 -14.65 2.41 -26.13
CA LYS A 22 -14.32 2.04 -27.50
C LYS A 22 -12.96 2.61 -27.91
N LYS A 23 -12.70 3.90 -27.64
CA LYS A 23 -11.39 4.54 -27.89
C LYS A 23 -10.21 3.90 -27.15
N TRP A 24 -10.42 3.30 -25.98
CA TRP A 24 -9.35 2.61 -25.25
C TRP A 24 -8.98 1.26 -25.86
N GLY A 25 -9.95 0.55 -26.41
CA GLY A 25 -9.74 -0.77 -26.99
C GLY A 25 -9.54 -0.77 -28.51
N GLU A 26 -10.13 0.18 -29.22
CA GLU A 26 -9.96 0.36 -30.66
C GLU A 26 -8.56 0.87 -30.99
N ARG A 27 -7.95 0.20 -31.97
CA ARG A 27 -6.70 0.60 -32.56
C ARG A 27 -6.77 0.45 -34.06
N ILE A 28 -6.29 1.47 -34.75
CA ILE A 28 -6.08 1.45 -36.18
C ILE A 28 -4.66 0.92 -36.40
N LEU A 29 -4.56 -0.24 -37.04
CA LEU A 29 -3.27 -0.80 -37.43
C LEU A 29 -2.68 -0.01 -38.61
N PRO A 30 -1.35 -0.05 -38.83
CA PRO A 30 -0.70 0.59 -39.98
C PRO A 30 -1.27 0.27 -41.36
N ASN A 31 -2.00 -0.85 -41.49
CA ASN A 31 -2.68 -1.28 -42.71
C ASN A 31 -4.12 -0.74 -42.83
N GLY A 32 -4.57 0.13 -41.93
CA GLY A 32 -5.90 0.74 -41.93
C GLY A 32 -6.99 -0.11 -41.28
N HIS A 33 -6.71 -1.34 -40.85
CA HIS A 33 -7.71 -2.19 -40.18
C HIS A 33 -7.94 -1.76 -38.73
N ILE A 34 -9.20 -1.66 -38.33
CA ILE A 34 -9.62 -1.43 -36.95
C ILE A 34 -9.62 -2.77 -36.22
N VAL A 35 -8.94 -2.83 -35.07
CA VAL A 35 -8.89 -3.99 -34.17
C VAL A 35 -9.20 -3.54 -32.75
N GLY A 36 -9.82 -4.40 -31.95
CA GLY A 36 -10.15 -4.06 -30.56
C GLY A 36 -11.29 -4.87 -29.97
N GLU A 37 -12.17 -5.41 -30.81
CA GLU A 37 -13.32 -6.19 -30.36
C GLU A 37 -12.96 -7.67 -30.13
N VAL A 38 -13.38 -8.21 -28.98
CA VAL A 38 -13.29 -9.64 -28.68
C VAL A 38 -14.63 -10.30 -28.97
N THR A 39 -14.70 -11.10 -30.03
CA THR A 39 -15.93 -11.77 -30.47
C THR A 39 -16.02 -13.21 -30.00
N LYS A 40 -14.88 -13.88 -29.82
CA LYS A 40 -14.81 -15.32 -29.55
C LYS A 40 -14.54 -15.62 -28.07
N PRO A 41 -15.23 -16.62 -27.47
CA PRO A 41 -15.04 -17.01 -26.08
C PRO A 41 -13.76 -17.83 -25.85
N GLU A 42 -13.14 -18.36 -26.92
CA GLU A 42 -11.96 -19.21 -26.83
C GLU A 42 -10.73 -18.45 -26.30
N THR A 43 -9.86 -19.18 -25.60
CA THR A 43 -8.64 -18.61 -25.00
C THR A 43 -7.40 -18.99 -25.79
N ILE A 44 -6.95 -20.24 -25.64
CA ILE A 44 -5.79 -20.81 -26.31
C ILE A 44 -6.17 -22.15 -26.92
N ASN A 45 -5.48 -22.52 -27.99
CA ASN A 45 -5.59 -23.84 -28.56
C ASN A 45 -4.81 -24.85 -27.71
N TYR A 46 -5.47 -25.91 -27.24
CA TYR A 46 -4.86 -26.90 -26.36
C TYR A 46 -3.73 -27.71 -27.04
N ARG A 47 -3.71 -27.82 -28.38
CA ARG A 47 -2.68 -28.56 -29.12
C ARG A 47 -1.45 -27.71 -29.40
N THR A 48 -1.65 -26.49 -29.89
CA THR A 48 -0.55 -25.63 -30.33
C THR A 48 -0.08 -24.66 -29.24
N LEU A 49 -0.83 -24.54 -28.14
CA LEU A 49 -0.62 -23.57 -27.06
C LEU A 49 -0.66 -22.11 -27.51
N LYS A 50 -1.05 -21.86 -28.76
CA LYS A 50 -1.16 -20.51 -29.31
C LYS A 50 -2.54 -19.92 -28.97
N PRO A 51 -2.62 -18.60 -28.74
CA PRO A 51 -3.90 -17.91 -28.58
C PRO A 51 -4.79 -18.06 -29.80
N GLU A 52 -6.08 -18.28 -29.59
CA GLU A 52 -7.06 -18.28 -30.68
C GLU A 52 -7.28 -16.86 -31.20
N MET A 53 -7.48 -16.74 -32.52
CA MET A 53 -7.76 -15.45 -33.15
C MET A 53 -9.14 -14.94 -32.76
N ASP A 54 -9.23 -13.65 -32.48
CA ASP A 54 -10.43 -12.93 -31.98
C ASP A 54 -10.96 -13.41 -30.63
N GLY A 55 -10.23 -14.31 -29.98
CA GLY A 55 -10.49 -14.78 -28.63
C GLY A 55 -9.91 -13.87 -27.55
N LEU A 56 -10.06 -14.32 -26.30
CA LEU A 56 -9.65 -13.56 -25.11
C LEU A 56 -8.14 -13.30 -25.00
N PHE A 57 -7.30 -14.02 -25.74
CA PHE A 57 -5.84 -13.85 -25.72
C PHE A 57 -5.26 -13.45 -27.09
N CYS A 58 -6.13 -13.08 -28.03
CA CYS A 58 -5.80 -12.79 -29.43
C CYS A 58 -4.57 -11.89 -29.58
N GLU A 59 -3.59 -12.34 -30.37
CA GLU A 59 -2.35 -11.59 -30.62
C GLU A 59 -2.58 -10.34 -31.48
N ARG A 60 -3.60 -10.36 -32.36
CA ARG A 60 -3.94 -9.22 -33.20
C ARG A 60 -4.47 -8.04 -32.38
N ILE A 61 -5.27 -8.32 -31.36
CA ILE A 61 -5.88 -7.31 -30.49
C ILE A 61 -4.86 -6.83 -29.43
N PHE A 62 -4.31 -7.76 -28.66
CA PHE A 62 -3.49 -7.42 -27.50
C PHE A 62 -1.99 -7.29 -27.80
N GLY A 63 -1.51 -7.76 -28.95
CA GLY A 63 -0.09 -7.80 -29.31
C GLY A 63 0.54 -9.20 -29.19
N PRO A 64 1.80 -9.36 -29.60
CA PRO A 64 2.45 -10.66 -29.75
C PRO A 64 2.80 -11.30 -28.39
N VAL A 65 2.70 -12.63 -28.28
CA VAL A 65 3.06 -13.37 -27.05
C VAL A 65 4.57 -13.36 -26.80
N LYS A 66 5.36 -13.43 -27.86
CA LYS A 66 6.82 -13.41 -27.82
C LYS A 66 7.34 -12.13 -28.44
N ASP A 67 8.46 -11.64 -27.92
CA ASP A 67 9.06 -10.40 -28.43
C ASP A 67 9.45 -10.54 -29.90
N TRP A 68 8.99 -9.59 -30.71
CA TRP A 68 9.33 -9.50 -32.14
C TRP A 68 8.96 -10.73 -32.98
N GLU A 69 7.97 -11.51 -32.55
CA GLU A 69 7.47 -12.68 -33.28
C GLU A 69 5.96 -12.58 -33.50
N CYS A 70 5.51 -12.80 -34.75
CA CYS A 70 4.09 -12.84 -35.08
C CYS A 70 3.48 -14.25 -34.87
N HIS A 71 2.16 -14.33 -34.70
CA HIS A 71 1.43 -15.58 -34.48
C HIS A 71 1.76 -16.72 -35.46
N CYS A 72 1.84 -16.42 -36.76
CA CYS A 72 2.12 -17.42 -37.80
C CYS A 72 3.61 -17.79 -37.93
N GLY A 73 4.51 -17.02 -37.29
CA GLY A 73 5.96 -17.20 -37.38
C GLY A 73 6.61 -16.73 -38.69
N LYS A 74 5.87 -16.10 -39.62
CA LYS A 74 6.42 -15.52 -40.88
C LYS A 74 7.49 -14.46 -40.59
N TYR A 75 7.19 -13.56 -39.66
CA TYR A 75 8.12 -12.53 -39.22
C TYR A 75 8.65 -12.85 -37.82
N LYS A 76 9.98 -12.83 -37.70
CA LYS A 76 10.73 -13.02 -36.46
C LYS A 76 11.89 -12.04 -36.42
N ARG A 77 12.32 -11.66 -35.21
CA ARG A 77 13.45 -10.76 -34.92
C ARG A 77 13.10 -9.27 -35.06
N PHE A 78 13.94 -8.45 -34.44
CA PHE A 78 13.79 -7.00 -34.32
C PHE A 78 13.71 -6.22 -35.64
N ARG A 79 14.26 -6.76 -36.75
CA ARG A 79 14.32 -6.07 -38.05
C ARG A 79 12.95 -5.65 -38.59
N TYR A 80 11.90 -6.39 -38.26
CA TYR A 80 10.54 -6.16 -38.74
C TYR A 80 9.68 -5.34 -37.76
N LYS A 81 10.31 -4.56 -36.87
CA LYS A 81 9.63 -3.70 -35.90
C LYS A 81 8.57 -2.81 -36.56
N GLY A 82 7.35 -2.86 -36.04
CA GLY A 82 6.23 -2.03 -36.50
C GLY A 82 5.54 -2.52 -37.78
N VAL A 83 6.03 -3.59 -38.40
CA VAL A 83 5.36 -4.22 -39.55
C VAL A 83 4.19 -5.08 -39.05
N VAL A 84 3.05 -4.98 -39.73
CA VAL A 84 1.88 -5.84 -39.49
C VAL A 84 1.96 -7.04 -40.43
N CYS A 85 1.80 -8.24 -39.88
CA CYS A 85 1.86 -9.44 -40.69
C CYS A 85 0.64 -9.59 -41.61
N GLU A 86 0.85 -9.72 -42.93
CA GLU A 86 -0.22 -9.93 -43.92
C GLU A 86 -1.06 -11.20 -43.68
N ARG A 87 -0.45 -12.25 -43.10
CA ARG A 87 -1.14 -13.54 -42.89
C ARG A 87 -1.98 -13.57 -41.63
N CYS A 88 -1.47 -13.00 -40.53
CA CYS A 88 -2.12 -13.12 -39.21
C CYS A 88 -2.59 -11.78 -38.63
N GLY A 89 -2.28 -10.64 -39.27
CA GLY A 89 -2.67 -9.31 -38.81
C GLY A 89 -2.00 -8.85 -37.52
N VAL A 90 -0.98 -9.57 -37.03
CA VAL A 90 -0.28 -9.24 -35.78
C VAL A 90 0.80 -8.21 -36.04
N GLU A 91 0.79 -7.15 -35.24
CA GLU A 91 1.81 -6.11 -35.22
C GLU A 91 3.06 -6.58 -34.46
N ILE A 92 4.23 -6.48 -35.09
CA ILE A 92 5.49 -6.98 -34.52
C ILE A 92 6.05 -5.92 -33.56
N THR A 93 5.89 -6.20 -32.27
CA THR A 93 6.27 -5.34 -31.14
C THR A 93 6.80 -6.21 -29.99
N GLU A 94 7.16 -5.58 -28.87
CA GLU A 94 7.49 -6.28 -27.63
C GLU A 94 6.23 -6.89 -26.99
N SER A 95 6.36 -8.02 -26.32
CA SER A 95 5.27 -8.68 -25.60
C SER A 95 4.68 -7.82 -24.47
N LYS A 96 5.48 -6.90 -23.91
CA LYS A 96 5.08 -5.97 -22.83
C LYS A 96 3.83 -5.16 -23.17
N VAL A 97 3.54 -4.91 -24.45
CA VAL A 97 2.31 -4.22 -24.87
C VAL A 97 1.03 -4.96 -24.44
N ARG A 98 1.09 -6.29 -24.26
CA ARG A 98 -0.03 -7.13 -23.80
C ARG A 98 -0.44 -6.87 -22.35
N ARG A 99 0.36 -6.14 -21.59
CA ARG A 99 0.04 -5.67 -20.24
C ARG A 99 -0.75 -4.35 -20.24
N HIS A 100 -0.69 -3.59 -21.33
CA HIS A 100 -1.23 -2.23 -21.41
C HIS A 100 -2.41 -2.10 -22.38
N ARG A 101 -2.46 -2.90 -23.44
CA ARG A 101 -3.52 -2.84 -24.46
C ARG A 101 -4.83 -3.41 -23.91
N MET A 102 -5.86 -2.57 -23.85
CA MET A 102 -7.23 -2.99 -23.55
C MET A 102 -7.93 -3.45 -24.82
N ALA A 103 -9.04 -4.15 -24.65
CA ALA A 103 -9.97 -4.49 -25.71
C ALA A 103 -11.39 -4.19 -25.23
N TYR A 104 -12.40 -4.45 -26.06
CA TYR A 104 -13.79 -4.29 -25.66
C TYR A 104 -14.68 -5.41 -26.21
N ILE A 105 -15.86 -5.54 -25.62
CA ILE A 105 -16.95 -6.39 -26.10
C ILE A 105 -18.15 -5.49 -26.34
N GLU A 106 -18.68 -5.50 -27.56
CA GLU A 106 -19.92 -4.81 -27.89
C GLU A 106 -21.11 -5.69 -27.50
N LEU A 107 -22.01 -5.16 -26.67
CA LEU A 107 -23.16 -5.92 -26.19
C LEU A 107 -24.32 -5.81 -27.18
N ALA A 108 -24.98 -6.94 -27.44
CA ALA A 108 -26.19 -7.00 -28.26
C ALA A 108 -27.42 -6.37 -27.57
N ALA A 109 -27.35 -6.15 -26.25
CA ALA A 109 -28.33 -5.39 -25.48
C ALA A 109 -27.63 -4.60 -24.37
N PRO A 110 -28.10 -3.39 -24.03
CA PRO A 110 -27.54 -2.60 -22.95
C PRO A 110 -27.74 -3.31 -21.61
N VAL A 111 -26.81 -3.08 -20.67
CA VAL A 111 -26.75 -3.73 -19.36
C VAL A 111 -26.42 -2.70 -18.29
N THR A 112 -27.12 -2.71 -17.15
CA THR A 112 -26.82 -1.76 -16.07
C THR A 112 -25.55 -2.13 -15.31
N HIS A 113 -24.79 -1.16 -14.83
CA HIS A 113 -23.66 -1.43 -13.96
C HIS A 113 -24.13 -1.70 -12.51
N VAL A 114 -23.75 -2.86 -11.96
CA VAL A 114 -24.14 -3.28 -10.60
C VAL A 114 -23.78 -2.29 -9.48
N TRP A 115 -22.68 -1.55 -9.59
CA TRP A 115 -22.27 -0.55 -8.58
C TRP A 115 -23.28 0.61 -8.46
N TYR A 116 -23.83 1.08 -9.60
CA TYR A 116 -24.82 2.15 -9.61
C TYR A 116 -26.24 1.66 -9.31
N LEU A 117 -26.51 0.37 -9.55
CA LEU A 117 -27.79 -0.27 -9.25
C LEU A 117 -27.91 -0.68 -7.78
N LYS A 118 -26.98 -1.51 -7.28
CA LYS A 118 -26.98 -2.12 -5.93
C LYS A 118 -25.95 -1.49 -4.97
N GLY A 119 -25.56 -0.25 -5.24
CA GLY A 119 -24.78 0.60 -4.33
C GLY A 119 -25.40 0.70 -2.93
N SER A 120 -24.64 1.13 -1.93
CA SER A 120 -25.21 1.55 -0.63
C SER A 120 -26.30 2.60 -0.84
N THR A 121 -26.08 3.50 -1.80
CA THR A 121 -27.11 4.29 -2.46
C THR A 121 -27.19 3.87 -3.93
N SER A 122 -28.40 3.54 -4.41
CA SER A 122 -28.64 3.31 -5.84
C SER A 122 -28.73 4.65 -6.56
N TYR A 123 -27.71 4.96 -7.36
CA TYR A 123 -27.64 6.22 -8.10
C TYR A 123 -28.66 6.25 -9.25
N ILE A 124 -28.91 5.11 -9.89
CA ILE A 124 -29.93 4.98 -10.95
C ILE A 124 -31.33 5.23 -10.38
N ALA A 125 -31.68 4.59 -9.26
CA ALA A 125 -32.98 4.79 -8.64
C ALA A 125 -33.16 6.23 -8.14
N LEU A 126 -32.09 6.83 -7.60
CA LEU A 126 -32.11 8.22 -7.15
C LEU A 126 -32.30 9.21 -8.32
N ALA A 127 -31.61 9.01 -9.44
CA ALA A 127 -31.74 9.86 -10.64
C ALA A 127 -33.17 9.81 -11.21
N LEU A 128 -33.74 8.60 -11.35
CA LEU A 128 -35.07 8.38 -11.90
C LEU A 128 -36.23 8.68 -10.94
N ASP A 129 -35.93 8.90 -9.65
CA ASP A 129 -36.86 9.01 -8.52
C ASP A 129 -37.70 7.76 -8.22
N LEU A 130 -37.21 6.59 -8.63
CA LEU A 130 -37.84 5.29 -8.34
C LEU A 130 -37.35 4.71 -7.01
N THR A 131 -38.00 3.64 -6.55
CA THR A 131 -37.44 2.84 -5.44
C THR A 131 -36.43 1.82 -5.97
N VAL A 132 -35.48 1.41 -5.12
CA VAL A 132 -34.45 0.42 -5.52
C VAL A 132 -35.08 -0.90 -5.98
N LYS A 133 -36.16 -1.34 -5.30
CA LYS A 133 -36.88 -2.58 -5.65
C LYS A 133 -37.57 -2.47 -7.01
N GLU A 134 -38.15 -1.32 -7.34
CA GLU A 134 -38.77 -1.08 -8.65
C GLU A 134 -37.73 -1.17 -9.77
N VAL A 135 -36.60 -0.48 -9.63
CA VAL A 135 -35.53 -0.52 -10.64
C VAL A 135 -34.99 -1.95 -10.81
N GLU A 136 -34.80 -2.70 -9.72
CA GLU A 136 -34.39 -4.11 -9.80
C GLU A 136 -35.42 -4.97 -10.55
N LYS A 137 -36.72 -4.81 -10.30
CA LYS A 137 -37.78 -5.52 -11.04
C LYS A 137 -37.71 -5.24 -12.54
N ILE A 138 -37.42 -4.00 -12.93
CA ILE A 138 -37.30 -3.59 -14.34
C ILE A 138 -36.04 -4.21 -14.97
N VAL A 139 -34.86 -4.02 -14.35
CA VAL A 139 -33.56 -4.52 -14.86
C VAL A 139 -33.59 -6.02 -15.11
N TYR A 140 -34.18 -6.78 -14.19
CA TYR A 140 -34.21 -8.24 -14.25
C TYR A 140 -35.48 -8.81 -14.92
N PHE A 141 -36.15 -8.01 -15.75
CA PHE A 141 -37.27 -8.42 -16.61
C PHE A 141 -38.48 -9.01 -15.87
N HIS A 142 -38.84 -8.49 -14.69
CA HIS A 142 -40.05 -8.88 -13.95
C HIS A 142 -41.24 -7.95 -14.24
N SER A 143 -40.99 -6.65 -14.35
CA SER A 143 -42.01 -5.62 -14.57
C SER A 143 -41.60 -4.71 -15.71
N TYR A 144 -42.59 -4.22 -16.46
CA TYR A 144 -42.40 -3.22 -17.49
C TYR A 144 -42.48 -1.82 -16.89
N ILE A 145 -41.96 -0.84 -17.61
CA ILE A 145 -42.08 0.58 -17.27
C ILE A 145 -42.60 1.36 -18.46
N VAL A 146 -43.54 2.27 -18.19
CA VAL A 146 -44.09 3.17 -19.20
C VAL A 146 -43.07 4.28 -19.48
N THR A 147 -42.54 4.29 -20.70
CA THR A 147 -41.62 5.33 -21.21
C THR A 147 -42.40 6.48 -21.85
N ASN A 148 -43.47 6.18 -22.58
CA ASN A 148 -44.38 7.20 -23.09
C ASN A 148 -45.84 6.78 -22.82
N PRO A 149 -46.60 7.50 -21.99
CA PRO A 149 -48.00 7.18 -21.73
C PRO A 149 -48.94 7.57 -22.89
N GLY A 150 -48.46 8.36 -23.86
CA GLY A 150 -49.28 8.86 -24.96
C GLY A 150 -50.51 9.64 -24.48
N ASN A 151 -51.63 9.54 -25.21
CA ASN A 151 -52.89 10.21 -24.88
C ASN A 151 -53.83 9.38 -23.97
N TYR A 152 -53.32 8.33 -23.30
CA TYR A 152 -54.17 7.45 -22.50
C TYR A 152 -54.21 7.90 -21.04
N GLU A 153 -55.35 8.46 -20.61
CA GLU A 153 -55.51 9.09 -19.28
C GLU A 153 -55.23 8.18 -18.07
N LYS A 154 -55.32 6.84 -18.23
CA LYS A 154 -55.09 5.91 -17.11
C LYS A 154 -53.63 5.51 -16.91
N LEU A 155 -52.72 5.86 -17.83
CA LEU A 155 -51.30 5.52 -17.74
C LEU A 155 -50.49 6.76 -17.35
N SER A 156 -49.61 6.60 -16.37
CA SER A 156 -48.68 7.64 -15.95
C SER A 156 -47.25 7.32 -16.37
N TYR A 157 -46.48 8.36 -16.66
CA TYR A 157 -45.05 8.22 -16.96
C TYR A 157 -44.31 7.57 -15.77
N LYS A 158 -43.41 6.61 -16.06
CA LYS A 158 -42.69 5.79 -15.06
C LYS A 158 -43.56 4.88 -14.19
N GLN A 159 -44.83 4.67 -14.57
CA GLN A 159 -45.64 3.64 -13.92
C GLN A 159 -45.08 2.25 -14.22
N LEU A 160 -44.97 1.41 -13.19
CA LEU A 160 -44.63 0.00 -13.36
C LEU A 160 -45.90 -0.78 -13.71
N LEU A 161 -45.77 -1.67 -14.68
CA LEU A 161 -46.81 -2.61 -15.07
C LEU A 161 -46.30 -4.03 -14.88
N GLU A 162 -47.09 -4.86 -14.20
CA GLU A 162 -46.80 -6.29 -14.16
C GLU A 162 -47.19 -6.98 -15.48
N GLY A 163 -46.64 -8.17 -15.73
CA GLY A 163 -46.84 -8.84 -17.02
C GLY A 163 -48.30 -9.17 -17.36
N HIS A 164 -49.15 -9.38 -16.35
CA HIS A 164 -50.58 -9.62 -16.55
C HIS A 164 -51.32 -8.32 -16.86
N GLU A 165 -51.00 -7.22 -16.15
CA GLU A 165 -51.58 -5.90 -16.37
C GLU A 165 -51.23 -5.38 -17.76
N TRP A 166 -49.96 -5.51 -18.16
CA TRP A 166 -49.53 -5.16 -19.51
C TRP A 166 -50.28 -5.97 -20.56
N ARG A 167 -50.43 -7.29 -20.39
CA ARG A 167 -51.15 -8.13 -21.35
C ARG A 167 -52.62 -7.76 -21.46
N SER A 168 -53.30 -7.48 -20.35
CA SER A 168 -54.69 -7.01 -20.36
C SER A 168 -54.82 -5.63 -21.01
N LEU A 169 -53.87 -4.72 -20.77
CA LEU A 169 -53.80 -3.42 -21.45
C LEU A 169 -53.56 -3.61 -22.95
N GLU A 170 -52.64 -4.48 -23.33
CA GLU A 170 -52.32 -4.81 -24.71
C GLU A 170 -53.56 -5.38 -25.45
N ASP A 171 -54.27 -6.34 -24.85
CA ASP A 171 -55.51 -6.91 -25.40
C ASP A 171 -56.64 -5.85 -25.55
N THR A 172 -56.77 -4.96 -24.57
CA THR A 172 -57.75 -3.86 -24.60
C THR A 172 -57.36 -2.73 -25.58
N LEU A 173 -56.07 -2.58 -25.86
CA LEU A 173 -55.54 -1.60 -26.83
C LEU A 173 -55.67 -2.12 -28.27
N TYR A 174 -55.37 -3.40 -28.52
CA TYR A 174 -55.53 -4.01 -29.85
C TYR A 174 -57.00 -4.07 -30.31
N SER A 175 -57.95 -4.16 -29.38
CA SER A 175 -59.39 -4.15 -29.70
C SER A 175 -59.95 -2.75 -30.06
N LYS A 176 -59.25 -1.66 -29.72
CA LYS A 176 -59.63 -0.28 -30.06
C LYS A 176 -58.68 0.29 -31.11
N SER A 177 -58.86 -0.17 -32.35
CA SER A 177 -58.09 0.25 -33.53
C SER A 177 -58.09 1.78 -33.76
N PHE A 178 -56.90 2.32 -34.09
CA PHE A 178 -56.58 3.53 -34.89
C PHE A 178 -55.81 4.72 -34.27
N ASN A 179 -55.64 4.86 -32.95
CA ASN A 179 -54.78 5.93 -32.38
C ASN A 179 -53.56 5.39 -31.58
N LEU A 180 -52.96 4.33 -32.11
CA LEU A 180 -51.98 3.48 -31.42
C LEU A 180 -50.52 3.82 -31.77
N TRP A 181 -50.16 5.10 -31.85
CA TRP A 181 -48.80 5.53 -32.16
C TRP A 181 -48.04 6.23 -31.03
N SER A 182 -48.62 6.31 -29.83
CA SER A 182 -48.02 7.13 -28.75
C SER A 182 -47.68 6.40 -27.45
N ILE A 183 -48.14 5.16 -27.24
CA ILE A 183 -47.86 4.45 -25.98
C ILE A 183 -46.62 3.58 -26.18
N GLU A 184 -45.54 3.90 -25.46
CA GLU A 184 -44.32 3.12 -25.43
C GLU A 184 -44.11 2.53 -24.03
N VAL A 185 -43.90 1.22 -24.00
CA VAL A 185 -43.63 0.46 -22.78
C VAL A 185 -42.42 -0.42 -23.04
N ASP A 186 -41.40 -0.24 -22.22
CA ASP A 186 -40.13 -0.95 -22.35
C ASP A 186 -39.83 -1.76 -21.09
N ILE A 187 -38.85 -2.65 -21.18
CA ILE A 187 -38.38 -3.47 -20.06
C ILE A 187 -36.86 -3.64 -20.08
N GLY A 188 -36.28 -3.93 -18.92
CA GLY A 188 -34.85 -4.19 -18.78
C GLY A 188 -34.01 -2.91 -18.69
N ALA A 189 -32.71 -3.09 -18.89
CA ALA A 189 -31.74 -1.99 -18.90
C ALA A 189 -31.94 -1.01 -20.07
N GLU A 190 -32.57 -1.46 -21.16
CA GLU A 190 -32.90 -0.65 -22.34
C GLU A 190 -33.95 0.42 -22.02
N ALA A 191 -34.96 0.07 -21.22
CA ALA A 191 -35.93 1.03 -20.71
C ALA A 191 -35.28 2.09 -19.82
N ILE A 192 -34.36 1.67 -18.95
CA ILE A 192 -33.64 2.58 -18.05
C ILE A 192 -32.72 3.50 -18.85
N LEU A 193 -32.12 3.02 -19.93
CA LEU A 193 -31.29 3.83 -20.81
C LEU A 193 -32.09 4.98 -21.42
N LYS A 194 -33.24 4.68 -22.02
CA LYS A 194 -34.16 5.70 -22.57
C LYS A 194 -34.56 6.70 -21.48
N LEU A 195 -35.05 6.21 -20.34
CA LEU A 195 -35.46 7.08 -19.23
C LEU A 195 -34.34 7.95 -18.67
N LEU A 196 -33.08 7.52 -18.72
CA LEU A 196 -31.94 8.33 -18.29
C LEU A 196 -31.52 9.36 -19.35
N GLN A 197 -31.70 9.06 -20.63
CA GLN A 197 -31.48 9.99 -21.74
C GLN A 197 -32.56 11.08 -21.80
N ASP A 198 -33.80 10.73 -21.45
CA ASP A 198 -34.94 11.66 -21.45
C ASP A 198 -34.91 12.67 -20.29
N ILE A 199 -34.02 12.52 -19.30
CA ILE A 199 -33.89 13.49 -18.21
C ILE A 199 -33.20 14.74 -18.73
N ASP A 200 -33.95 15.84 -18.80
CA ASP A 200 -33.36 17.17 -18.88
C ASP A 200 -32.79 17.57 -17.51
N LEU A 201 -31.46 17.47 -17.39
CA LEU A 201 -30.73 17.74 -16.16
C LEU A 201 -30.96 19.18 -15.66
N GLN A 202 -30.99 20.15 -16.55
CA GLN A 202 -30.95 21.56 -16.18
C GLN A 202 -32.30 21.98 -15.55
N THR A 203 -33.40 21.72 -16.24
CA THR A 203 -34.75 22.00 -15.73
C THR A 203 -35.05 21.18 -14.47
N THR A 204 -34.66 19.91 -14.42
CA THR A 204 -34.90 19.07 -13.24
C THR A 204 -34.16 19.60 -12.00
N VAL A 205 -32.93 20.10 -12.17
CA VAL A 205 -32.15 20.70 -11.07
C VAL A 205 -32.77 22.02 -10.60
N GLU A 206 -33.21 22.87 -11.52
CA GLU A 206 -33.88 24.14 -11.20
C GLU A 206 -35.17 23.88 -10.39
N LEU A 207 -36.03 22.96 -10.86
CA LEU A 207 -37.24 22.56 -10.15
C LEU A 207 -36.94 22.02 -8.74
N LEU A 208 -35.97 21.11 -8.62
CA LEU A 208 -35.59 20.56 -7.32
C LEU A 208 -34.98 21.61 -6.38
N ARG A 209 -34.28 22.61 -6.93
CA ARG A 209 -33.71 23.72 -6.15
C ARG A 209 -34.82 24.66 -5.66
N GLU A 210 -35.81 24.97 -6.48
CA GLU A 210 -36.99 25.75 -6.05
C GLU A 210 -37.80 25.03 -4.97
N GLU A 211 -38.04 23.73 -5.15
CA GLU A 211 -38.72 22.90 -4.13
C GLU A 211 -37.94 22.84 -2.81
N ALA A 212 -36.60 22.81 -2.88
CA ALA A 212 -35.75 22.82 -1.69
C ALA A 212 -35.82 24.17 -0.95
N LEU A 213 -35.99 25.28 -1.67
CA LEU A 213 -36.17 26.63 -1.10
C LEU A 213 -37.56 26.87 -0.49
N LYS A 214 -38.59 26.15 -0.97
CA LYS A 214 -39.98 26.24 -0.47
C LYS A 214 -40.42 24.95 0.25
N PRO A 215 -39.86 24.60 1.42
CA PRO A 215 -40.33 23.44 2.17
C PRO A 215 -41.79 23.61 2.57
N GLN A 216 -42.63 22.60 2.32
CA GLN A 216 -44.02 22.59 2.79
C GLN A 216 -44.04 22.75 4.31
N LYS A 217 -44.60 23.87 4.78
CA LYS A 217 -44.70 24.26 6.19
C LYS A 217 -45.64 23.32 6.94
N THR A 218 -45.24 22.09 7.31
CA THR A 218 -46.09 21.26 8.20
C THR A 218 -45.40 20.18 9.03
N SER A 219 -44.07 20.16 9.18
CA SER A 219 -43.47 19.30 10.21
C SER A 219 -42.06 19.74 10.62
N GLN A 220 -41.84 19.92 11.92
CA GLN A 220 -40.54 20.25 12.53
C GLN A 220 -39.47 19.14 12.38
N ARG A 221 -39.81 18.01 11.71
CA ARG A 221 -38.88 16.92 11.39
C ARG A 221 -38.61 16.89 9.89
N ILE A 222 -37.34 16.90 9.52
CA ILE A 222 -36.90 16.72 8.13
C ILE A 222 -37.47 15.39 7.61
N SER A 223 -38.43 15.46 6.69
CA SER A 223 -39.07 14.26 6.17
C SER A 223 -38.08 13.40 5.37
N PRO A 224 -38.20 12.06 5.39
CA PRO A 224 -37.34 11.19 4.59
C PRO A 224 -37.49 11.48 3.08
N LYS A 225 -38.66 11.97 2.65
CA LYS A 225 -38.92 12.43 1.27
C LYS A 225 -38.06 13.66 0.93
N PHE A 226 -37.96 14.64 1.83
CA PHE A 226 -37.10 15.80 1.64
C PHE A 226 -35.62 15.41 1.54
N ASN A 227 -35.15 14.50 2.41
CA ASN A 227 -33.79 13.98 2.35
C ASN A 227 -33.48 13.24 1.03
N LYS A 228 -34.43 12.47 0.50
CA LYS A 228 -34.29 11.81 -0.81
C LYS A 228 -34.16 12.84 -1.93
N LYS A 229 -35.02 13.87 -1.95
CA LYS A 229 -34.98 14.97 -2.93
C LYS A 229 -33.66 15.74 -2.88
N MET A 230 -33.18 16.09 -1.70
CA MET A 230 -31.89 16.79 -1.53
C MET A 230 -30.72 15.93 -2.03
N LYS A 231 -30.72 14.62 -1.75
CA LYS A 231 -29.71 13.70 -2.29
C LYS A 231 -29.78 13.63 -3.82
N ARG A 232 -30.98 13.62 -4.41
CA ARG A 232 -31.20 13.63 -5.86
C ARG A 232 -30.69 14.94 -6.49
N LEU A 233 -31.01 16.09 -5.91
CA LEU A 233 -30.51 17.39 -6.36
C LEU A 233 -28.97 17.40 -6.41
N ARG A 234 -28.32 17.00 -5.31
CA ARG A 234 -26.84 16.90 -5.25
C ARG A 234 -26.26 15.97 -6.31
N LEU A 235 -26.92 14.84 -6.59
CA LEU A 235 -26.48 13.91 -7.62
C LEU A 235 -26.53 14.56 -9.01
N LEU A 236 -27.64 15.21 -9.35
CA LEU A 236 -27.82 15.83 -10.67
C LEU A 236 -26.91 17.05 -10.86
N GLU A 237 -26.71 17.89 -9.83
CA GLU A 237 -25.73 18.98 -9.85
C GLU A 237 -24.30 18.45 -10.09
N ASN A 238 -23.96 17.28 -9.52
CA ASN A 238 -22.67 16.65 -9.78
C ASN A 238 -22.53 16.18 -11.24
N PHE A 239 -23.59 15.69 -11.88
CA PHE A 239 -23.55 15.35 -13.31
C PHE A 239 -23.33 16.59 -14.19
N ILE A 240 -24.02 17.69 -13.90
CA ILE A 240 -23.85 18.96 -14.62
C ILE A 240 -22.42 19.48 -14.47
N SER A 241 -21.90 19.55 -13.24
CA SER A 241 -20.55 20.07 -12.98
C SER A 241 -19.43 19.20 -13.55
N THR A 242 -19.64 17.88 -13.66
CA THR A 242 -18.65 16.97 -14.25
C THR A 242 -18.74 16.86 -15.77
N GLY A 243 -19.85 17.33 -16.37
CA GLY A 243 -20.17 17.14 -17.79
C GLY A 243 -20.42 15.67 -18.16
N ALA A 244 -20.76 14.84 -17.17
CA ALA A 244 -21.06 13.43 -17.40
C ALA A 244 -22.56 13.22 -17.59
N GLU A 245 -22.93 12.29 -18.47
CA GLU A 245 -24.33 11.94 -18.68
C GLU A 245 -24.75 10.79 -17.76
N PRO A 246 -25.95 10.82 -17.17
CA PRO A 246 -26.49 9.72 -16.38
C PRO A 246 -26.56 8.39 -17.14
N ALA A 247 -26.77 8.46 -18.46
CA ALA A 247 -26.84 7.30 -19.35
C ALA A 247 -25.56 6.43 -19.32
N TRP A 248 -24.39 7.01 -19.00
CA TRP A 248 -23.12 6.27 -18.92
C TRP A 248 -23.05 5.29 -17.74
N MET A 249 -24.05 5.27 -16.85
CA MET A 249 -24.21 4.20 -15.83
C MET A 249 -24.63 2.85 -16.44
N ILE A 250 -24.98 2.83 -17.73
CA ILE A 250 -25.41 1.66 -18.49
C ILE A 250 -24.33 1.31 -19.51
N PHE A 251 -23.92 0.05 -19.52
CA PHE A 251 -22.97 -0.49 -20.48
C PHE A 251 -23.66 -0.89 -21.77
N SER A 252 -23.29 -0.23 -22.86
CA SER A 252 -23.43 -0.76 -24.22
C SER A 252 -22.17 -1.51 -24.66
N ILE A 253 -21.01 -1.14 -24.08
CA ILE A 253 -19.70 -1.69 -24.38
C ILE A 253 -18.98 -2.01 -23.07
N ILE A 254 -18.39 -3.20 -22.98
CA ILE A 254 -17.64 -3.64 -21.79
C ILE A 254 -16.14 -3.64 -22.09
N PRO A 255 -15.30 -2.98 -21.28
CA PRO A 255 -13.85 -3.07 -21.41
C PRO A 255 -13.34 -4.46 -20.99
N VAL A 256 -12.43 -5.00 -21.79
CA VAL A 256 -11.69 -6.22 -21.49
C VAL A 256 -10.29 -5.86 -21.02
N ILE A 257 -9.95 -6.33 -19.83
CA ILE A 257 -8.63 -6.11 -19.22
C ILE A 257 -7.53 -6.81 -20.04
N PRO A 258 -6.32 -6.22 -20.14
CA PRO A 258 -5.18 -6.82 -20.83
C PRO A 258 -4.85 -8.25 -20.36
N PRO A 259 -4.46 -9.18 -21.26
CA PRO A 259 -4.22 -10.59 -20.95
C PRO A 259 -3.20 -10.85 -19.83
N ASP A 260 -2.13 -10.05 -19.75
CA ASP A 260 -1.08 -10.28 -18.75
C ASP A 260 -1.53 -9.94 -17.32
N LEU A 261 -2.64 -9.20 -17.17
CA LEU A 261 -3.28 -8.96 -15.88
C LEU A 261 -4.27 -10.08 -15.50
N ARG A 262 -4.58 -10.98 -16.44
CA ARG A 262 -5.43 -12.18 -16.28
C ARG A 262 -4.77 -13.42 -16.88
N PRO A 263 -3.54 -13.77 -16.47
CA PRO A 263 -2.71 -14.75 -17.16
C PRO A 263 -3.32 -16.16 -17.13
N MET A 264 -2.93 -16.94 -18.14
CA MET A 264 -3.11 -18.38 -18.19
C MET A 264 -1.71 -19.00 -18.21
N VAL A 265 -1.35 -19.67 -17.12
CA VAL A 265 0.00 -20.23 -16.92
C VAL A 265 -0.09 -21.74 -17.01
N GLN A 266 0.81 -22.33 -17.80
CA GLN A 266 0.95 -23.77 -17.85
C GLN A 266 1.72 -24.24 -16.61
N LEU A 267 1.15 -25.23 -15.91
CA LEU A 267 1.79 -25.93 -14.80
C LEU A 267 2.46 -27.21 -15.32
N ASP A 268 3.38 -27.74 -14.53
CA ASP A 268 4.00 -29.03 -14.79
C ASP A 268 2.92 -30.13 -14.91
N GLY A 269 3.05 -31.00 -15.91
CA GLY A 269 2.06 -32.03 -16.22
C GLY A 269 0.93 -31.60 -17.16
N GLY A 270 1.08 -30.48 -17.89
CA GLY A 270 0.17 -30.07 -18.96
C GLY A 270 -1.16 -29.47 -18.49
N ARG A 271 -1.29 -29.20 -17.18
CA ARG A 271 -2.44 -28.49 -16.60
C ARG A 271 -2.29 -26.98 -16.82
N PHE A 272 -3.41 -26.26 -16.82
CA PHE A 272 -3.41 -24.80 -16.90
C PHE A 272 -4.03 -24.19 -15.66
N ALA A 273 -3.35 -23.17 -15.12
CA ALA A 273 -3.91 -22.26 -14.13
C ALA A 273 -4.40 -21.00 -14.85
N THR A 274 -5.71 -20.75 -14.80
CA THR A 274 -6.35 -19.58 -15.41
C THR A 274 -6.78 -18.59 -14.34
N ALA A 275 -6.62 -17.29 -14.59
CA ALA A 275 -7.26 -16.28 -13.76
C ALA A 275 -8.80 -16.38 -13.81
N ASP A 276 -9.46 -16.24 -12.66
CA ASP A 276 -10.92 -16.34 -12.46
C ASP A 276 -11.70 -15.41 -13.42
N LEU A 277 -11.16 -14.22 -13.74
CA LEU A 277 -11.76 -13.25 -14.66
C LEU A 277 -12.04 -13.81 -16.06
N ASN A 278 -11.21 -14.72 -16.56
CA ASN A 278 -11.39 -15.27 -17.90
C ASN A 278 -12.71 -16.06 -18.00
N GLU A 279 -13.15 -16.69 -16.91
CA GLU A 279 -14.40 -17.44 -16.88
C GLU A 279 -15.62 -16.51 -16.98
N PHE A 280 -15.56 -15.35 -16.33
CA PHE A 280 -16.60 -14.33 -16.44
C PHE A 280 -16.70 -13.75 -17.85
N TYR A 281 -15.57 -13.36 -18.45
CA TYR A 281 -15.56 -12.86 -19.83
C TYR A 281 -16.07 -13.91 -20.81
N ARG A 282 -15.65 -15.18 -20.66
CA ARG A 282 -16.13 -16.29 -21.48
C ARG A 282 -17.65 -16.45 -21.39
N ARG A 283 -18.21 -16.36 -20.18
CA ARG A 283 -19.66 -16.41 -19.97
C ARG A 283 -20.38 -15.25 -20.65
N ILE A 284 -19.89 -14.03 -20.52
CA ILE A 284 -20.48 -12.84 -21.15
C ILE A 284 -20.47 -13.00 -22.68
N ILE A 285 -19.34 -13.35 -23.29
CA ILE A 285 -19.24 -13.51 -24.74
C ILE A 285 -20.18 -14.62 -25.24
N ASN A 286 -20.24 -15.75 -24.54
CA ASN A 286 -21.16 -16.84 -24.90
C ASN A 286 -22.63 -16.42 -24.87
N ARG A 287 -23.03 -15.67 -23.84
CA ARG A 287 -24.40 -15.15 -23.69
C ARG A 287 -24.71 -14.08 -24.73
N ASN A 288 -23.77 -13.18 -24.98
CA ASN A 288 -23.89 -12.12 -25.98
C ASN A 288 -24.04 -12.68 -27.40
N ASN A 289 -23.17 -13.61 -27.79
CA ASN A 289 -23.23 -14.27 -29.10
C ASN A 289 -24.49 -15.14 -29.25
N ARG A 290 -25.00 -15.70 -28.15
CA ARG A 290 -26.28 -16.42 -28.16
C ARG A 290 -27.45 -15.45 -28.34
N LEU A 291 -27.46 -14.33 -27.64
CA LEU A 291 -28.48 -13.29 -27.77
C LEU A 291 -28.54 -12.73 -29.19
N ALA A 292 -27.39 -12.38 -29.77
CA ALA A 292 -27.29 -11.88 -31.15
C ALA A 292 -27.86 -12.88 -32.16
N ARG A 293 -27.56 -14.18 -32.00
CA ARG A 293 -28.13 -15.25 -32.84
C ARG A 293 -29.64 -15.39 -32.66
N LEU A 294 -30.14 -15.30 -31.44
CA LEU A 294 -31.58 -15.38 -31.16
C LEU A 294 -32.35 -14.19 -31.76
N GLN A 295 -31.77 -12.99 -31.73
CA GLN A 295 -32.33 -11.80 -32.38
C GLN A 295 -32.33 -11.95 -33.90
N ALA A 296 -31.26 -12.48 -34.50
CA ALA A 296 -31.18 -12.72 -35.94
C ALA A 296 -32.22 -13.75 -36.44
N ILE A 297 -32.56 -14.73 -35.61
CA ILE A 297 -33.58 -15.75 -35.91
C ILE A 297 -35.01 -15.24 -35.57
N LEU A 298 -35.15 -14.03 -35.02
CA LEU A 298 -36.42 -13.48 -34.55
C LEU A 298 -37.13 -14.43 -33.56
N ALA A 299 -36.37 -14.98 -32.62
CA ALA A 299 -36.90 -15.87 -31.60
C ALA A 299 -37.97 -15.16 -30.73
N PRO A 300 -38.94 -15.90 -30.15
CA PRO A 300 -39.97 -15.30 -29.29
C PRO A 300 -39.40 -14.43 -28.16
N GLU A 301 -40.08 -13.33 -27.84
CA GLU A 301 -39.59 -12.33 -26.88
C GLU A 301 -39.27 -12.90 -25.50
N ILE A 302 -40.01 -13.91 -25.04
CA ILE A 302 -39.77 -14.57 -23.75
C ILE A 302 -38.35 -15.16 -23.69
N ILE A 303 -37.89 -15.76 -24.79
CA ILE A 303 -36.55 -16.35 -24.90
C ILE A 303 -35.50 -15.25 -24.93
N ILE A 304 -35.73 -14.19 -25.71
CA ILE A 304 -34.83 -13.04 -25.81
C ILE A 304 -34.67 -12.36 -24.44
N ARG A 305 -35.77 -12.13 -23.71
CA ARG A 305 -35.76 -11.53 -22.38
C ARG A 305 -35.01 -12.38 -21.36
N ASN A 306 -35.22 -13.70 -21.38
CA ASN A 306 -34.47 -14.60 -20.53
C ASN A 306 -32.96 -14.53 -20.82
N GLU A 307 -32.56 -14.48 -22.09
CA GLU A 307 -31.15 -14.37 -22.45
C GLU A 307 -30.57 -12.98 -22.10
N LYS A 308 -31.32 -11.89 -22.29
CA LYS A 308 -30.95 -10.54 -21.81
C LYS A 308 -30.76 -10.52 -20.28
N ARG A 309 -31.64 -11.18 -19.52
CA ARG A 309 -31.50 -11.35 -18.06
C ARG A 309 -30.22 -12.11 -17.68
N MET A 310 -29.92 -13.21 -18.37
CA MET A 310 -28.71 -14.00 -18.14
C MET A 310 -27.43 -13.21 -18.50
N LEU A 311 -27.50 -12.37 -19.52
CA LEU A 311 -26.41 -11.46 -19.90
C LEU A 311 -26.16 -10.43 -18.79
N GLN A 312 -27.21 -9.76 -18.29
CA GLN A 312 -27.13 -8.84 -17.15
C GLN A 312 -26.49 -9.51 -15.93
N GLU A 313 -26.93 -10.72 -15.57
CA GLU A 313 -26.33 -11.50 -14.46
C GLU A 313 -24.85 -11.81 -14.65
N SER A 314 -24.45 -12.09 -15.89
CA SER A 314 -23.05 -12.40 -16.21
C SER A 314 -22.16 -11.18 -16.07
N VAL A 315 -22.65 -10.00 -16.43
CA VAL A 315 -21.94 -8.72 -16.26
C VAL A 315 -21.91 -8.27 -14.81
N ASP A 316 -23.01 -8.46 -14.07
CA ASP A 316 -23.06 -8.21 -12.63
C ASP A 316 -21.98 -9.03 -11.91
N ALA A 317 -21.87 -10.32 -12.24
CA ALA A 317 -20.88 -11.21 -11.63
C ALA A 317 -19.42 -10.88 -12.00
N LEU A 318 -19.17 -10.36 -13.21
CA LEU A 318 -17.84 -9.87 -13.60
C LEU A 318 -17.42 -8.66 -12.74
N MET A 319 -18.33 -7.71 -12.56
CA MET A 319 -18.06 -6.48 -11.83
C MET A 319 -17.96 -6.73 -10.33
N ASP A 320 -18.96 -7.42 -9.75
CA ASP A 320 -19.08 -7.66 -8.31
C ASP A 320 -19.84 -8.98 -8.03
N ASN A 321 -19.09 -10.07 -7.84
CA ASN A 321 -19.66 -11.41 -7.67
C ASN A 321 -20.22 -11.60 -6.25
N GLY A 322 -21.53 -11.86 -6.15
CA GLY A 322 -22.21 -12.10 -4.88
C GLY A 322 -23.05 -10.93 -4.39
N ARG A 323 -22.95 -9.75 -5.02
CA ARG A 323 -23.82 -8.61 -4.74
C ARG A 323 -25.30 -8.87 -5.05
N ARG A 324 -25.56 -9.79 -5.99
CA ARG A 324 -26.89 -10.30 -6.30
C ARG A 324 -26.98 -11.80 -6.04
N GLY A 325 -27.74 -12.17 -5.02
CA GLY A 325 -28.13 -13.56 -4.78
C GLY A 325 -26.93 -14.48 -4.56
N ARG A 326 -26.89 -15.60 -5.29
CA ARG A 326 -25.87 -16.62 -5.14
C ARG A 326 -24.62 -16.27 -5.95
N THR A 327 -23.46 -16.42 -5.33
CA THR A 327 -22.16 -16.26 -5.99
C THR A 327 -21.98 -17.28 -7.11
N VAL A 328 -21.36 -16.82 -8.20
CA VAL A 328 -20.89 -17.72 -9.24
C VAL A 328 -19.67 -18.47 -8.70
N VAL A 329 -19.78 -19.79 -8.69
CA VAL A 329 -18.73 -20.70 -8.25
C VAL A 329 -18.00 -21.32 -9.44
N GLY A 330 -16.69 -21.51 -9.28
CA GLY A 330 -15.84 -22.24 -10.21
C GLY A 330 -15.71 -23.71 -9.83
N ALA A 331 -14.63 -24.33 -10.29
CA ALA A 331 -14.25 -25.68 -9.86
C ALA A 331 -14.10 -25.75 -8.33
N HIS A 332 -14.49 -26.87 -7.73
CA HIS A 332 -14.44 -27.10 -6.28
C HIS A 332 -15.34 -26.15 -5.44
N ASN A 333 -16.44 -25.64 -6.00
CA ASN A 333 -17.40 -24.76 -5.31
C ASN A 333 -16.80 -23.47 -4.71
N ARG A 334 -15.60 -23.09 -5.12
CA ARG A 334 -14.97 -21.83 -4.71
C ARG A 334 -15.62 -20.66 -5.48
N PRO A 335 -15.99 -19.55 -4.81
CA PRO A 335 -16.46 -18.36 -5.52
C PRO A 335 -15.34 -17.77 -6.38
N LEU A 336 -15.67 -17.43 -7.62
CA LEU A 336 -14.74 -16.76 -8.54
C LEU A 336 -14.52 -15.31 -8.10
N LYS A 337 -13.28 -14.83 -8.15
CA LYS A 337 -12.95 -13.42 -7.80
C LYS A 337 -13.32 -12.46 -8.93
N SER A 338 -14.17 -11.48 -8.62
CA SER A 338 -14.62 -10.42 -9.54
C SER A 338 -13.62 -9.26 -9.64
N LEU A 339 -13.90 -8.27 -10.49
CA LEU A 339 -13.09 -7.05 -10.59
C LEU A 339 -13.06 -6.25 -9.28
N SER A 340 -14.19 -6.15 -8.58
CA SER A 340 -14.26 -5.49 -7.26
C SER A 340 -13.39 -6.21 -6.23
N ASP A 341 -13.44 -7.55 -6.18
CA ASP A 341 -12.65 -8.37 -5.24
C ASP A 341 -11.13 -8.26 -5.45
N ILE A 342 -10.70 -7.96 -6.68
CA ILE A 342 -9.28 -7.74 -6.99
C ILE A 342 -8.80 -6.41 -6.41
N ILE A 343 -9.70 -5.43 -6.32
CA ILE A 343 -9.39 -4.09 -5.84
C ILE A 343 -9.50 -4.04 -4.31
N GLU A 344 -10.57 -4.61 -3.76
CA GLU A 344 -10.94 -4.54 -2.35
C GLU A 344 -10.31 -5.67 -1.50
N GLY A 345 -10.43 -5.52 -0.18
CA GLY A 345 -10.00 -6.53 0.79
C GLY A 345 -8.50 -6.52 1.12
N LYS A 346 -8.09 -7.42 2.02
CA LYS A 346 -6.70 -7.54 2.49
C LYS A 346 -5.73 -7.98 1.38
N GLN A 347 -6.20 -8.86 0.50
CA GLN A 347 -5.47 -9.33 -0.68
C GLN A 347 -5.71 -8.45 -1.92
N GLY A 348 -6.46 -7.36 -1.78
CA GLY A 348 -6.74 -6.43 -2.86
C GLY A 348 -5.49 -5.65 -3.27
N ARG A 349 -5.50 -5.14 -4.51
CA ARG A 349 -4.37 -4.43 -5.11
C ARG A 349 -3.92 -3.23 -4.27
N PHE A 350 -4.85 -2.44 -3.72
CA PHE A 350 -4.49 -1.26 -2.92
C PHE A 350 -3.70 -1.64 -1.66
N ARG A 351 -4.16 -2.62 -0.89
CA ARG A 351 -3.51 -2.99 0.38
C ARG A 351 -2.27 -3.85 0.19
N GLN A 352 -2.35 -4.86 -0.68
CA GLN A 352 -1.28 -5.84 -0.81
C GLN A 352 -0.16 -5.42 -1.76
N ASN A 353 -0.47 -4.66 -2.82
CA ASN A 353 0.51 -4.36 -3.88
C ASN A 353 0.95 -2.90 -3.92
N LEU A 354 0.13 -1.95 -3.44
CA LEU A 354 0.49 -0.54 -3.45
C LEU A 354 1.12 -0.10 -2.13
N LEU A 355 0.52 -0.45 -1.00
CA LEU A 355 1.06 -0.09 0.33
C LEU A 355 2.26 -0.95 0.75
N GLY A 356 2.23 -2.24 0.43
CA GLY A 356 3.34 -3.17 0.70
C GLY A 356 3.89 -3.72 -0.61
N LYS A 357 5.21 -3.74 -0.76
CA LYS A 357 5.88 -4.42 -1.87
C LYS A 357 7.08 -5.19 -1.36
N ARG A 358 7.43 -6.25 -2.08
CA ARG A 358 8.75 -6.85 -1.93
C ARG A 358 9.75 -5.90 -2.59
N VAL A 359 10.86 -5.67 -1.91
CA VAL A 359 11.89 -4.72 -2.32
C VAL A 359 13.16 -5.51 -2.59
N ASP A 360 13.83 -5.22 -3.70
CA ASP A 360 15.18 -5.72 -3.98
C ASP A 360 16.18 -5.11 -2.99
N TYR A 361 17.42 -5.62 -2.95
CA TYR A 361 18.47 -5.13 -2.01
C TYR A 361 18.03 -5.18 -0.54
N SER A 362 17.34 -6.26 -0.18
CA SER A 362 16.91 -6.53 1.19
C SER A 362 17.33 -7.93 1.65
N GLY A 363 17.60 -8.03 2.96
CA GLY A 363 18.03 -9.25 3.63
C GLY A 363 17.30 -9.42 4.95
N ARG A 364 17.35 -10.61 5.53
CA ARG A 364 16.83 -10.88 6.89
C ARG A 364 17.72 -11.90 7.58
N SER A 365 18.04 -11.66 8.84
CA SER A 365 18.68 -12.66 9.71
C SER A 365 18.29 -12.44 11.17
N VAL A 366 18.65 -13.42 12.00
CA VAL A 366 18.53 -13.37 13.46
C VAL A 366 19.46 -12.31 14.03
N ILE A 367 19.01 -11.60 15.05
CA ILE A 367 19.82 -10.62 15.76
C ILE A 367 20.51 -11.21 16.99
N VAL A 368 21.70 -10.71 17.27
CA VAL A 368 22.51 -11.01 18.45
C VAL A 368 23.00 -9.70 19.05
N VAL A 369 23.22 -9.67 20.36
CA VAL A 369 23.73 -8.48 21.04
C VAL A 369 25.17 -8.16 20.59
N GLY A 370 25.44 -6.88 20.33
CA GLY A 370 26.77 -6.36 20.03
C GLY A 370 27.19 -5.26 21.00
N PRO A 371 27.63 -5.59 22.23
CA PRO A 371 27.95 -4.59 23.27
C PRO A 371 29.15 -3.69 22.92
N SER A 372 30.06 -4.17 22.06
CA SER A 372 31.26 -3.43 21.63
C SER A 372 30.99 -2.43 20.51
N LEU A 373 29.79 -2.43 19.93
CA LEU A 373 29.43 -1.54 18.84
C LEU A 373 29.17 -0.13 19.37
N LYS A 374 29.42 0.88 18.55
CA LYS A 374 28.94 2.24 18.83
C LYS A 374 27.46 2.36 18.48
N LEU A 375 26.76 3.36 19.02
CA LEU A 375 25.32 3.54 18.83
C LEU A 375 24.92 3.71 17.34
N HIS A 376 25.77 4.29 16.51
CA HIS A 376 25.52 4.43 15.06
C HIS A 376 25.87 3.19 14.26
N GLN A 377 26.45 2.14 14.86
CA GLN A 377 26.99 0.99 14.14
C GLN A 377 26.11 -0.24 14.31
N CYS A 378 26.10 -1.10 13.29
CA CYS A 378 25.53 -2.44 13.37
C CYS A 378 26.50 -3.46 12.77
N GLY A 379 26.52 -4.68 13.29
CA GLY A 379 27.29 -5.77 12.69
C GLY A 379 26.50 -6.46 11.59
N LEU A 380 27.00 -6.42 10.35
CA LEU A 380 26.39 -7.09 9.20
C LEU A 380 27.22 -8.33 8.81
N PRO A 381 26.60 -9.51 8.68
CA PRO A 381 27.29 -10.73 8.22
C PRO A 381 27.94 -10.55 6.85
N LYS A 382 29.18 -11.04 6.70
CA LYS A 382 29.93 -11.00 5.45
C LYS A 382 29.16 -11.59 4.24
N GLU A 383 28.56 -12.77 4.41
CA GLU A 383 27.77 -13.43 3.35
C GLU A 383 26.57 -12.56 2.92
N MET A 384 25.86 -11.97 3.88
CA MET A 384 24.69 -11.12 3.61
C MET A 384 25.12 -9.82 2.92
N ALA A 385 26.17 -9.19 3.41
CA ALA A 385 26.69 -7.94 2.86
C ALA A 385 27.15 -8.12 1.40
N LEU A 386 27.79 -9.25 1.09
CA LEU A 386 28.24 -9.54 -0.27
C LEU A 386 27.09 -9.61 -1.28
N GLU A 387 25.97 -10.24 -0.91
CA GLU A 387 24.78 -10.32 -1.77
C GLU A 387 24.07 -8.95 -1.89
N LEU A 388 23.92 -8.23 -0.77
CA LEU A 388 23.28 -6.91 -0.76
C LEU A 388 24.05 -5.88 -1.58
N PHE A 389 25.38 -5.89 -1.50
CA PHE A 389 26.25 -4.92 -2.17
C PHE A 389 26.87 -5.45 -3.46
N GLN A 390 26.40 -6.59 -3.98
CA GLN A 390 27.00 -7.29 -5.12
C GLN A 390 27.27 -6.38 -6.33
N PRO A 391 26.34 -5.51 -6.79
CA PRO A 391 26.60 -4.65 -7.94
C PRO A 391 27.69 -3.61 -7.69
N PHE A 392 27.77 -3.08 -6.47
CA PHE A 392 28.79 -2.11 -6.06
C PHE A 392 30.17 -2.75 -6.01
N VAL A 393 30.26 -3.97 -5.47
CA VAL A 393 31.50 -4.76 -5.46
C VAL A 393 31.97 -5.05 -6.88
N ILE A 394 31.09 -5.46 -7.79
CA ILE A 394 31.43 -5.70 -9.20
C ILE A 394 31.97 -4.42 -9.85
N HIS A 395 31.33 -3.29 -9.62
CA HIS A 395 31.77 -2.01 -10.16
C HIS A 395 33.16 -1.62 -9.64
N ARG A 396 33.39 -1.78 -8.34
CA ARG A 396 34.67 -1.46 -7.70
C ARG A 396 35.81 -2.36 -8.17
N LEU A 397 35.58 -3.66 -8.35
CA LEU A 397 36.54 -4.61 -8.91
C LEU A 397 37.00 -4.23 -10.33
N ILE A 398 36.08 -3.72 -11.15
CA ILE A 398 36.39 -3.26 -12.51
C ILE A 398 37.18 -1.95 -12.46
N LEU A 399 36.79 -1.00 -11.62
CA LEU A 399 37.48 0.28 -11.45
C LEU A 399 38.94 0.12 -10.97
N GLN A 400 39.19 -0.84 -10.08
CA GLN A 400 40.54 -1.15 -9.58
C GLN A 400 41.39 -1.95 -10.57
N GLY A 401 40.84 -2.35 -11.73
CA GLY A 401 41.57 -3.14 -12.74
C GLY A 401 41.80 -4.60 -12.35
N LEU A 402 41.18 -5.09 -11.26
CA LEU A 402 41.27 -6.49 -10.83
C LEU A 402 40.51 -7.42 -11.80
N VAL A 403 39.51 -6.88 -12.50
CA VAL A 403 38.66 -7.65 -13.41
C VAL A 403 38.26 -6.83 -14.64
N ASN A 404 38.33 -7.45 -15.82
CA ASN A 404 38.00 -6.77 -17.08
C ASN A 404 36.50 -6.77 -17.42
N ASN A 405 35.74 -7.78 -16.97
CA ASN A 405 34.34 -8.00 -17.38
C ASN A 405 33.42 -8.32 -16.18
N ILE A 406 32.16 -7.88 -16.26
CA ILE A 406 31.11 -8.19 -15.25
C ILE A 406 30.97 -9.71 -15.02
N LYS A 407 31.03 -10.52 -16.08
CA LYS A 407 30.95 -11.99 -15.97
C LYS A 407 32.11 -12.59 -15.19
N ALA A 408 33.32 -12.06 -15.39
CA ALA A 408 34.50 -12.50 -14.66
C ALA A 408 34.38 -12.11 -13.18
N ALA A 409 33.84 -10.92 -12.88
CA ALA A 409 33.63 -10.47 -11.51
C ALA A 409 32.63 -11.37 -10.78
N LYS A 410 31.51 -11.71 -11.43
CA LYS A 410 30.54 -12.69 -10.90
C LYS A 410 31.18 -14.06 -10.62
N LYS A 411 32.10 -14.52 -11.48
CA LYS A 411 32.80 -15.79 -11.30
C LYS A 411 33.75 -15.76 -10.10
N ILE A 412 34.43 -14.63 -9.86
CA ILE A 412 35.29 -14.43 -8.69
C ILE A 412 34.45 -14.37 -7.41
N ILE A 413 33.32 -13.65 -7.43
CA ILE A 413 32.35 -13.60 -6.33
C ILE A 413 31.84 -15.00 -5.98
N GLN A 414 31.48 -15.82 -6.97
CA GLN A 414 31.07 -17.20 -6.72
C GLN A 414 32.16 -18.10 -6.13
N LYS A 415 33.44 -17.76 -6.33
CA LYS A 415 34.59 -18.51 -5.79
C LYS A 415 34.96 -18.08 -4.36
N ASN A 416 34.41 -16.97 -3.84
CA ASN A 416 34.73 -16.41 -2.53
C ASN A 416 36.24 -16.12 -2.33
N ASP A 417 36.90 -15.54 -3.33
CA ASP A 417 38.30 -15.14 -3.21
C ASP A 417 38.49 -14.08 -2.11
N THR A 418 39.60 -14.14 -1.35
CA THR A 418 39.85 -13.28 -0.18
C THR A 418 39.93 -11.79 -0.52
N ILE A 419 40.34 -11.46 -1.74
CA ILE A 419 40.45 -10.08 -2.26
C ILE A 419 39.09 -9.35 -2.17
N ILE A 420 37.98 -10.10 -2.30
CA ILE A 420 36.63 -9.54 -2.30
C ILE A 420 36.29 -8.88 -0.96
N TRP A 421 36.80 -9.43 0.15
CA TRP A 421 36.48 -8.90 1.48
C TRP A 421 37.04 -7.50 1.69
N ASN A 422 38.26 -7.24 1.19
CA ASN A 422 38.87 -5.92 1.25
C ASN A 422 38.06 -4.91 0.42
N VAL A 423 37.64 -5.32 -0.78
CA VAL A 423 36.83 -4.47 -1.67
C VAL A 423 35.44 -4.23 -1.07
N LEU A 424 34.84 -5.23 -0.42
CA LEU A 424 33.56 -5.11 0.24
C LEU A 424 33.63 -4.13 1.42
N GLU A 425 34.70 -4.17 2.20
CA GLU A 425 34.93 -3.25 3.31
C GLU A 425 35.04 -1.80 2.82
N GLU A 426 35.77 -1.56 1.72
CA GLU A 426 35.82 -0.24 1.06
C GLU A 426 34.44 0.25 0.59
N VAL A 427 33.63 -0.64 0.02
CA VAL A 427 32.30 -0.30 -0.52
C VAL A 427 31.31 0.04 0.60
N ILE A 428 31.40 -0.66 1.73
CA ILE A 428 30.50 -0.49 2.87
C ILE A 428 30.85 0.76 3.67
N HIS A 429 32.12 1.17 3.68
CA HIS A 429 32.58 2.31 4.44
C HIS A 429 31.80 3.58 4.04
N GLY A 430 31.06 4.15 5.00
CA GLY A 430 30.21 5.31 4.75
C GLY A 430 28.87 5.03 4.06
N HIS A 431 28.47 3.78 3.83
CA HIS A 431 27.16 3.43 3.26
C HIS A 431 26.19 2.98 4.35
N PRO A 432 25.23 3.81 4.81
CA PRO A 432 24.31 3.42 5.88
C PRO A 432 23.32 2.34 5.42
N VAL A 433 22.92 1.45 6.31
CA VAL A 433 21.86 0.45 6.10
C VAL A 433 20.71 0.68 7.05
N LEU A 434 19.49 0.34 6.61
CA LEU A 434 18.30 0.44 7.44
C LEU A 434 18.00 -0.92 8.07
N LEU A 435 17.91 -0.96 9.39
CA LEU A 435 17.41 -2.11 10.13
C LEU A 435 15.94 -1.91 10.48
N ASN A 436 15.16 -2.97 10.32
CA ASN A 436 13.72 -2.97 10.54
C ASN A 436 13.28 -4.23 11.28
N ARG A 437 12.46 -4.07 12.34
CA ARG A 437 11.79 -5.18 13.02
C ARG A 437 10.28 -5.10 12.83
N ALA A 438 9.67 -6.22 12.43
CA ALA A 438 8.23 -6.36 12.35
C ALA A 438 7.67 -6.85 13.70
N PRO A 439 6.53 -6.31 14.18
CA PRO A 439 5.71 -5.24 13.58
C PRO A 439 6.30 -3.83 13.82
N THR A 440 6.28 -2.98 12.78
CA THR A 440 6.69 -1.58 12.87
C THR A 440 5.56 -0.71 13.43
N LEU A 441 5.59 -0.44 14.73
CA LEU A 441 4.54 0.35 15.41
C LEU A 441 4.73 1.86 15.27
N HIS A 442 5.98 2.32 15.20
CA HIS A 442 6.34 3.73 15.10
C HIS A 442 7.61 3.91 14.29
N ARG A 443 7.96 5.15 13.95
CA ARG A 443 9.11 5.47 13.07
C ARG A 443 10.44 4.85 13.55
N LEU A 444 10.67 4.78 14.86
CA LEU A 444 11.91 4.21 15.43
C LEU A 444 12.03 2.69 15.27
N GLY A 445 10.98 2.02 14.77
CA GLY A 445 11.07 0.62 14.35
C GLY A 445 11.86 0.42 13.05
N ILE A 446 12.31 1.52 12.42
CA ILE A 446 13.29 1.55 11.34
C ILE A 446 14.35 2.60 11.69
N GLN A 447 15.61 2.19 11.77
CA GLN A 447 16.73 3.12 11.99
C GLN A 447 17.89 2.79 11.07
N ALA A 448 18.68 3.80 10.77
CA ALA A 448 19.90 3.67 10.00
C ALA A 448 21.11 3.42 10.90
N PHE A 449 22.01 2.57 10.40
CA PHE A 449 23.28 2.24 11.04
C PHE A 449 24.38 2.15 9.99
N GLU A 450 25.61 2.40 10.41
CA GLU A 450 26.81 2.11 9.64
C GLU A 450 27.17 0.63 9.79
N PRO A 451 27.29 -0.14 8.70
CA PRO A 451 27.57 -1.56 8.79
C PRO A 451 29.06 -1.80 9.10
N ILE A 452 29.32 -2.66 10.07
CA ILE A 452 30.62 -3.28 10.30
C ILE A 452 30.53 -4.73 9.88
N LEU A 453 31.47 -5.19 9.07
CA LEU A 453 31.53 -6.59 8.68
C LEU A 453 31.85 -7.48 9.89
N VAL A 454 30.99 -8.46 10.13
CA VAL A 454 31.18 -9.44 11.20
C VAL A 454 31.20 -10.87 10.65
N GLU A 455 31.95 -11.73 11.32
CA GLU A 455 31.93 -13.17 11.08
C GLU A 455 30.63 -13.80 11.61
N GLY A 456 30.20 -14.88 10.98
CA GLY A 456 28.96 -15.58 11.28
C GLY A 456 27.78 -15.11 10.43
N ARG A 457 26.56 -15.49 10.82
CA ARG A 457 25.32 -15.24 10.06
C ARG A 457 24.32 -14.32 10.75
N ALA A 458 24.57 -13.96 12.00
CA ALA A 458 23.67 -13.11 12.79
C ALA A 458 24.04 -11.63 12.69
N ILE A 459 23.03 -10.77 12.70
CA ILE A 459 23.21 -9.31 12.74
C ILE A 459 23.51 -8.92 14.17
N LYS A 460 24.59 -8.15 14.40
CA LYS A 460 24.88 -7.62 15.74
C LYS A 460 24.19 -6.27 15.93
N LEU A 461 23.34 -6.17 16.94
CA LEU A 461 22.57 -4.97 17.27
C LEU A 461 23.08 -4.33 18.56
N HIS A 462 23.10 -3.01 18.61
CA HIS A 462 23.44 -2.27 19.82
C HIS A 462 22.34 -2.44 20.90
N PRO A 463 22.68 -2.74 22.17
CA PRO A 463 21.67 -3.01 23.20
C PRO A 463 20.72 -1.82 23.49
N LEU A 464 21.23 -0.57 23.47
CA LEU A 464 20.40 0.62 23.73
C LEU A 464 19.26 0.86 22.72
N VAL A 465 19.33 0.30 21.50
CA VAL A 465 18.26 0.49 20.50
C VAL A 465 17.16 -0.57 20.60
N CYS A 466 17.36 -1.62 21.41
CA CYS A 466 16.39 -2.70 21.55
C CYS A 466 15.00 -2.23 22.03
N PRO A 467 14.88 -1.28 22.98
CA PRO A 467 13.58 -0.72 23.37
C PRO A 467 12.83 -0.05 22.20
N ALA A 468 13.56 0.62 21.31
CA ALA A 468 12.95 1.25 20.14
C ALA A 468 12.42 0.23 19.12
N PHE A 469 13.11 -0.89 18.93
CA PHE A 469 12.60 -1.97 18.07
C PHE A 469 11.61 -2.90 18.79
N ASN A 470 11.46 -2.75 20.12
CA ASN A 470 10.84 -3.73 21.01
C ASN A 470 11.43 -5.14 20.81
N ALA A 471 12.74 -5.20 20.57
CA ALA A 471 13.46 -6.42 20.18
C ALA A 471 14.10 -7.10 21.38
N ASP A 472 14.10 -8.43 21.37
CA ASP A 472 14.86 -9.30 22.26
C ASP A 472 15.81 -10.20 21.45
N PHE A 473 16.53 -11.09 22.14
CA PHE A 473 17.57 -11.94 21.55
C PHE A 473 17.26 -13.43 21.68
N ASP A 474 15.98 -13.82 21.67
CA ASP A 474 15.52 -15.20 21.82
C ASP A 474 15.31 -15.95 20.49
N GLY A 475 15.64 -15.30 19.37
CA GLY A 475 15.39 -15.80 18.01
C GLY A 475 14.77 -14.77 17.07
N ASP A 476 14.48 -13.58 17.60
CA ASP A 476 14.04 -12.41 16.86
C ASP A 476 14.87 -12.13 15.60
N GLN A 477 14.18 -11.71 14.53
CA GLN A 477 14.78 -11.44 13.22
C GLN A 477 14.55 -9.99 12.81
N MET A 478 15.57 -9.40 12.20
CA MET A 478 15.47 -8.07 11.60
C MET A 478 15.73 -8.13 10.10
N ALA A 479 15.01 -7.29 9.36
CA ALA A 479 15.24 -7.03 7.96
C ALA A 479 16.27 -5.91 7.79
N VAL A 480 17.11 -6.04 6.78
CA VAL A 480 18.11 -5.06 6.36
C VAL A 480 17.70 -4.54 4.98
N HIS A 481 17.76 -3.22 4.79
CA HIS A 481 17.54 -2.58 3.50
C HIS A 481 18.69 -1.65 3.17
N VAL A 482 19.14 -1.66 1.90
CA VAL A 482 20.23 -0.81 1.43
C VAL A 482 19.67 0.40 0.66
N PRO A 483 19.87 1.64 1.14
CA PRO A 483 19.53 2.84 0.37
C PRO A 483 20.46 2.96 -0.85
N LEU A 484 19.91 3.09 -2.05
CA LEU A 484 20.70 3.11 -3.29
C LEU A 484 21.05 4.52 -3.76
N SER A 485 20.06 5.42 -3.82
CA SER A 485 20.28 6.79 -4.30
C SER A 485 21.02 7.64 -3.26
N LEU A 486 21.69 8.70 -3.70
CA LEU A 486 22.42 9.61 -2.82
C LEU A 486 21.46 10.34 -1.86
N GLU A 487 20.27 10.68 -2.32
CA GLU A 487 19.22 11.30 -1.51
C GLU A 487 18.79 10.34 -0.39
N ALA A 488 18.52 9.08 -0.71
CA ALA A 488 18.13 8.07 0.27
C ALA A 488 19.25 7.78 1.28
N GLN A 489 20.51 7.75 0.84
CA GLN A 489 21.67 7.61 1.74
C GLN A 489 21.81 8.83 2.68
N THR A 490 21.57 10.03 2.15
CA THR A 490 21.62 11.29 2.91
C THR A 490 20.50 11.35 3.93
N GLU A 491 19.27 11.00 3.56
CA GLU A 491 18.13 10.88 4.49
C GLU A 491 18.40 9.85 5.58
N ALA A 492 18.93 8.68 5.21
CA ALA A 492 19.27 7.64 6.18
C ALA A 492 20.29 8.17 7.20
N ARG A 493 21.33 8.88 6.75
CA ARG A 493 22.39 9.40 7.59
C ARG A 493 21.96 10.59 8.46
N LEU A 494 21.21 11.54 7.91
CA LEU A 494 20.83 12.76 8.62
C LEU A 494 19.58 12.58 9.49
N LEU A 495 18.57 11.87 8.99
CA LEU A 495 17.25 11.78 9.64
C LEU A 495 17.07 10.48 10.41
N MET A 496 17.55 9.35 9.88
CA MET A 496 17.22 8.02 10.41
C MET A 496 18.31 7.38 11.28
N LEU A 497 19.50 7.98 11.35
CA LEU A 497 20.61 7.41 12.12
C LEU A 497 20.24 7.28 13.60
N ALA A 498 20.58 6.15 14.22
CA ALA A 498 20.17 5.83 15.59
C ALA A 498 20.52 6.92 16.64
N PRO A 499 21.72 7.54 16.65
CA PRO A 499 22.05 8.58 17.63
C PRO A 499 21.22 9.86 17.48
N HIS A 500 20.75 10.18 16.27
CA HIS A 500 19.90 11.36 16.04
C HIS A 500 18.47 11.15 16.56
N ASN A 501 18.10 9.90 16.84
CA ASN A 501 16.76 9.48 17.22
C ASN A 501 16.69 9.00 18.68
N PHE A 502 17.25 9.81 19.59
CA PHE A 502 17.31 9.49 21.03
C PHE A 502 15.98 9.66 21.77
N LEU A 503 15.11 10.55 21.30
CA LEU A 503 13.84 10.90 21.96
C LEU A 503 12.64 10.17 21.33
N SER A 504 11.69 9.77 22.17
CA SER A 504 10.39 9.29 21.73
C SER A 504 9.59 10.43 21.09
N PRO A 505 9.09 10.27 19.85
CA PRO A 505 8.28 11.30 19.19
C PRO A 505 6.93 11.56 19.90
N ALA A 506 6.46 10.62 20.71
CA ALA A 506 5.16 10.72 21.38
C ALA A 506 5.22 11.50 22.70
N THR A 507 6.28 11.30 23.49
CA THR A 507 6.40 11.85 24.85
C THR A 507 7.52 12.88 25.01
N GLY A 508 8.47 12.94 24.07
CA GLY A 508 9.68 13.74 24.21
C GLY A 508 10.68 13.18 25.24
N GLN A 509 10.39 12.04 25.86
CA GLN A 509 11.29 11.37 26.80
C GLN A 509 12.35 10.54 26.05
N PRO A 510 13.54 10.34 26.64
CA PRO A 510 14.58 9.49 26.05
C PRO A 510 14.12 8.04 25.95
N ILE A 511 14.25 7.45 24.77
CA ILE A 511 13.92 6.03 24.53
C ILE A 511 15.15 5.14 24.61
N LEU A 512 16.32 5.67 24.25
CA LEU A 512 17.61 4.97 24.29
C LEU A 512 18.20 5.08 25.69
N MET A 513 17.52 4.51 26.68
CA MET A 513 17.99 4.49 28.06
C MET A 513 18.73 3.18 28.38
N PRO A 514 19.68 3.21 29.33
CA PRO A 514 20.25 2.00 29.90
C PRO A 514 19.15 1.05 30.37
N SER A 515 19.25 -0.21 29.97
CA SER A 515 18.29 -1.27 30.31
C SER A 515 18.95 -2.36 31.15
N GLN A 516 18.18 -2.96 32.07
CA GLN A 516 18.52 -4.19 32.82
C GLN A 516 19.97 -4.19 33.34
N ASP A 517 20.88 -4.92 32.69
CA ASP A 517 22.29 -5.08 33.09
C ASP A 517 23.02 -3.76 33.28
N MET A 518 22.80 -2.77 32.40
CA MET A 518 23.44 -1.46 32.52
C MET A 518 22.95 -0.73 33.78
N VAL A 519 21.65 -0.81 34.05
CA VAL A 519 21.05 -0.21 35.26
C VAL A 519 21.56 -0.91 36.51
N LEU A 520 21.64 -2.25 36.49
CA LEU A 520 22.16 -3.04 37.60
C LEU A 520 23.63 -2.70 37.89
N GLY A 521 24.46 -2.55 36.86
CA GLY A 521 25.86 -2.15 37.00
C GLY A 521 26.02 -0.76 37.61
N CYS A 522 25.29 0.24 37.09
CA CYS A 522 25.30 1.59 37.63
C CYS A 522 24.74 1.65 39.06
N TYR A 523 23.67 0.90 39.33
CA TYR A 523 23.08 0.80 40.66
C TYR A 523 24.06 0.15 41.64
N TYR A 524 24.70 -0.96 41.25
CA TYR A 524 25.70 -1.62 42.08
C TYR A 524 26.82 -0.64 42.44
N LEU A 525 27.42 0.04 41.46
CA LEU A 525 28.47 1.04 41.69
C LEU A 525 28.07 2.16 42.67
N THR A 526 26.81 2.61 42.61
CA THR A 526 26.33 3.76 43.40
C THR A 526 25.68 3.38 44.73
N SER A 527 25.36 2.10 44.92
CA SER A 527 24.72 1.57 46.12
C SER A 527 25.62 1.61 47.35
N ASN A 528 24.98 1.64 48.53
CA ASN A 528 25.65 1.63 49.82
C ASN A 528 25.65 0.21 50.36
N ASN A 529 26.83 -0.32 50.68
CA ASN A 529 26.96 -1.59 51.39
C ASN A 529 27.52 -1.35 52.81
N PRO A 530 26.70 -1.47 53.87
CA PRO A 530 27.15 -1.23 55.24
C PRO A 530 28.18 -2.27 55.73
N THR A 531 28.32 -3.41 55.05
CA THR A 531 29.32 -4.43 55.37
C THR A 531 30.71 -4.12 54.80
N SER A 532 30.80 -3.19 53.83
CA SER A 532 32.07 -2.75 53.25
C SER A 532 32.72 -1.68 54.12
N GLN A 533 33.59 -2.10 55.03
CA GLN A 533 34.23 -1.21 56.01
C GLN A 533 35.71 -0.96 55.75
N ARG A 534 36.34 -1.67 54.81
CA ARG A 534 37.78 -1.55 54.59
C ARG A 534 38.10 -0.19 53.98
N GLY A 535 38.85 0.62 54.71
CA GLY A 535 39.24 1.97 54.27
C GLY A 535 38.20 3.06 54.56
N GLN A 536 37.17 2.77 55.36
CA GLN A 536 36.16 3.75 55.74
C GLN A 536 36.76 4.96 56.47
N GLY A 537 36.34 6.17 56.09
CA GLY A 537 36.73 7.43 56.73
C GLY A 537 38.11 7.96 56.32
N GLN A 538 38.80 7.32 55.37
CA GLN A 538 40.06 7.83 54.83
C GLN A 538 39.85 9.11 54.02
N TYR A 539 40.86 9.98 54.04
CA TYR A 539 40.89 11.24 53.30
C TYR A 539 41.78 11.09 52.06
N PHE A 540 41.26 11.53 50.91
CA PHE A 540 41.96 11.51 49.63
C PHE A 540 42.10 12.91 49.07
N SER A 541 43.28 13.16 48.49
CA SER A 541 43.65 14.46 47.94
C SER A 541 42.98 14.75 46.59
N ASN A 542 42.86 13.73 45.73
CA ASN A 542 42.33 13.80 44.37
C ASN A 542 41.58 12.51 44.00
N ILE A 543 40.80 12.56 42.90
CA ILE A 543 40.06 11.41 42.36
C ILE A 543 41.01 10.24 42.02
N GLU A 544 42.15 10.53 41.41
CA GLU A 544 43.12 9.52 40.97
C GLU A 544 43.74 8.76 42.14
N ASP A 545 43.99 9.44 43.26
CA ASP A 545 44.53 8.88 44.48
C ASP A 545 43.58 7.85 45.10
N ALA A 546 42.28 8.19 45.15
CA ALA A 546 41.23 7.25 45.57
C ALA A 546 41.13 6.03 44.63
N LEU A 547 41.22 6.23 43.31
CA LEU A 547 41.20 5.12 42.35
C LEU A 547 42.43 4.22 42.48
N MET A 548 43.62 4.79 42.71
CA MET A 548 44.84 4.02 42.92
C MET A 548 44.76 3.18 44.20
N ALA A 549 44.24 3.75 45.28
CA ALA A 549 44.02 3.03 46.54
C ALA A 549 43.04 1.85 46.37
N TYR A 550 42.00 2.03 45.53
CA TYR A 550 41.08 0.95 45.16
C TYR A 550 41.76 -0.14 44.34
N MET A 551 42.54 0.23 43.32
CA MET A 551 43.30 -0.72 42.50
C MET A 551 44.31 -1.54 43.34
N GLN A 552 44.89 -0.93 44.37
CA GLN A 552 45.75 -1.60 45.35
C GLN A 552 44.99 -2.43 46.41
N LYS A 553 43.65 -2.53 46.31
CA LYS A 553 42.76 -3.24 47.25
C LYS A 553 42.87 -2.76 48.70
N ARG A 554 43.20 -1.47 48.91
CA ARG A 554 43.27 -0.85 50.24
C ARG A 554 41.91 -0.36 50.74
N ILE A 555 41.02 -0.01 49.80
CA ILE A 555 39.66 0.46 50.07
C ILE A 555 38.64 -0.38 49.31
N ASP A 556 37.47 -0.61 49.90
CA ASP A 556 36.36 -1.30 49.24
C ASP A 556 35.56 -0.34 48.33
N LEU A 557 34.88 -0.89 47.32
CA LEU A 557 34.10 -0.13 46.33
C LEU A 557 33.02 0.77 46.96
N HIS A 558 32.34 0.26 48.00
CA HIS A 558 31.23 0.93 48.69
C HIS A 558 31.64 1.55 50.04
N ALA A 559 32.93 1.53 50.40
CA ALA A 559 33.39 2.16 51.62
C ALA A 559 33.27 3.69 51.49
N PHE A 560 32.72 4.33 52.54
CA PHE A 560 32.62 5.79 52.58
C PHE A 560 33.98 6.42 52.83
N ILE A 561 34.40 7.29 51.92
CA ILE A 561 35.68 8.01 51.94
C ILE A 561 35.43 9.52 51.82
N TRP A 562 36.39 10.31 52.30
CA TRP A 562 36.39 11.77 52.16
C TRP A 562 37.29 12.15 50.99
N LEU A 563 36.70 12.73 49.95
CA LEU A 563 37.42 13.17 48.75
C LEU A 563 37.47 14.70 48.70
N ARG A 564 38.66 15.28 48.54
CA ARG A 564 38.78 16.70 48.22
C ARG A 564 38.28 16.95 46.80
N PHE A 565 37.33 17.86 46.64
CA PHE A 565 36.71 18.15 45.35
C PHE A 565 36.54 19.66 45.17
N ASN A 566 37.10 20.18 44.09
CA ASN A 566 37.14 21.61 43.81
C ASN A 566 36.01 22.08 42.86
N GLY A 567 35.10 21.19 42.44
CA GLY A 567 33.97 21.53 41.56
C GLY A 567 32.74 22.04 42.29
N LEU A 568 31.79 22.57 41.52
CA LEU A 568 30.47 22.98 42.01
C LEU A 568 29.69 21.74 42.48
N LEU A 569 29.14 21.82 43.68
CA LEU A 569 28.20 20.85 44.22
C LEU A 569 26.78 21.35 43.98
N GLU A 570 25.88 20.47 43.54
CA GLU A 570 24.45 20.76 43.64
C GLU A 570 24.07 20.95 45.11
N ALA A 571 23.15 21.88 45.38
CA ALA A 571 22.74 22.20 46.74
C ALA A 571 21.92 21.04 47.32
N ASP A 572 22.56 20.20 48.14
CA ASP A 572 21.86 19.21 48.95
C ASP A 572 20.83 19.91 49.86
N SER A 573 19.64 19.31 49.96
CA SER A 573 18.53 19.80 50.79
C SER A 573 18.77 19.66 52.30
N ASN A 574 19.80 18.91 52.71
CA ASN A 574 20.19 18.72 54.12
C ASN A 574 21.49 19.45 54.45
N ASN A 575 21.42 20.78 54.55
CA ASN A 575 22.52 21.65 55.01
C ASN A 575 22.44 21.92 56.51
N GLU A 576 22.10 20.92 57.33
CA GLU A 576 22.22 21.05 58.78
C GLU A 576 23.70 20.95 59.17
N ILE A 577 24.20 22.00 59.84
CA ILE A 577 25.57 22.05 60.32
C ILE A 577 25.67 21.12 61.53
N MET A 578 26.48 20.07 61.42
CA MET A 578 26.69 19.11 62.50
C MET A 578 27.66 19.67 63.54
N ASN A 579 28.78 20.22 63.08
CA ASN A 579 29.81 20.84 63.93
C ASN A 579 30.46 22.02 63.20
N TYR A 580 30.83 23.06 63.95
CA TYR A 580 31.60 24.19 63.45
C TYR A 580 32.84 24.41 64.33
N TYR A 581 33.99 24.65 63.70
CA TYR A 581 35.26 24.91 64.37
C TYR A 581 35.87 26.21 63.86
N HIS A 582 36.44 26.99 64.77
CA HIS A 582 37.29 28.14 64.48
C HIS A 582 38.74 27.77 64.77
N ASP A 583 39.62 27.87 63.77
CA ASP A 583 41.07 27.75 63.98
C ASP A 583 41.62 29.06 64.58
N ASP A 584 42.78 28.98 65.24
CA ASP A 584 43.49 30.13 65.84
C ASP A 584 43.83 31.23 64.79
N ASP A 585 43.88 30.86 63.50
CA ASP A 585 44.11 31.75 62.35
C ASP A 585 42.81 32.43 61.82
N GLY A 586 41.66 32.23 62.47
CA GLY A 586 40.37 32.82 62.07
C GLY A 586 39.62 32.06 60.96
N ASN A 587 40.14 30.91 60.52
CA ASN A 587 39.48 30.05 59.52
C ASN A 587 38.26 29.34 60.11
N ILE A 588 37.20 29.22 59.31
CA ILE A 588 35.95 28.55 59.70
C ILE A 588 35.87 27.19 59.00
N THR A 589 35.85 26.12 59.78
CA THR A 589 35.56 24.77 59.28
C THR A 589 34.14 24.38 59.66
N SER A 590 33.27 24.22 58.66
CA SER A 590 31.90 23.76 58.81
C SER A 590 31.77 22.31 58.33
N ILE A 591 31.33 21.43 59.23
CA ILE A 591 31.13 20.00 58.96
C ILE A 591 29.64 19.72 58.83
N PHE A 592 29.24 19.18 57.69
CA PHE A 592 27.93 18.66 57.36
C PHE A 592 28.00 17.13 57.27
N ALA A 593 26.86 16.45 57.22
CA ALA A 593 26.80 14.98 57.16
C ALA A 593 27.60 14.36 55.99
N ASN A 594 27.58 15.03 54.83
CA ASN A 594 28.22 14.56 53.59
C ASN A 594 29.27 15.54 53.02
N LYS A 595 29.57 16.64 53.72
CA LYS A 595 30.42 17.72 53.20
C LYS A 595 31.22 18.37 54.31
N ILE A 596 32.48 18.71 54.06
CA ILE A 596 33.30 19.53 54.96
C ILE A 596 33.79 20.73 54.17
N LEU A 597 33.55 21.93 54.70
CA LEU A 597 33.96 23.19 54.10
C LEU A 597 34.91 23.94 55.02
N LYS A 598 36.10 24.26 54.51
CA LYS A 598 37.03 25.19 55.15
C LYS A 598 37.01 26.52 54.41
N LYS A 599 36.67 27.59 55.11
CA LYS A 599 36.64 28.95 54.59
C LYS A 599 37.64 29.86 55.33
N ASP A 600 38.19 30.81 54.59
CA ASP A 600 39.06 31.87 55.10
C ASP A 600 38.26 32.96 55.83
N VAL A 601 38.95 33.88 56.52
CA VAL A 601 38.40 35.05 57.22
C VAL A 601 37.56 35.93 56.28
N ASN A 602 37.93 35.99 55.00
CA ASN A 602 37.18 36.68 53.94
C ASN A 602 36.02 35.85 53.33
N ASN A 603 35.64 34.75 53.98
CA ASN A 603 34.58 33.82 53.58
C ASN A 603 34.84 33.11 52.23
N GLN A 604 36.08 33.13 51.73
CA GLN A 604 36.51 32.41 50.52
C GLN A 604 36.74 30.92 50.83
N LEU A 605 36.34 30.04 49.91
CA LEU A 605 36.45 28.59 50.08
C LEU A 605 37.89 28.13 49.84
N LEU A 606 38.56 27.62 50.90
CA LEU A 606 39.93 27.12 50.84
C LEU A 606 39.97 25.65 50.41
N VAL A 607 39.16 24.82 51.07
CA VAL A 607 39.11 23.37 50.82
C VAL A 607 37.68 22.87 51.00
N GLN A 608 37.26 21.99 50.10
CA GLN A 608 35.99 21.28 50.17
C GLN A 608 36.23 19.78 50.09
N TYR A 609 35.73 19.04 51.08
CA TYR A 609 35.65 17.57 51.04
C TYR A 609 34.21 17.12 50.89
N ILE A 610 34.03 16.04 50.13
CA ILE A 610 32.74 15.37 49.94
C ILE A 610 32.87 13.94 50.46
N ARG A 611 31.84 13.47 51.16
CA ARG A 611 31.71 12.07 51.54
C ARG A 611 31.12 11.30 50.37
N THR A 612 31.90 10.39 49.79
CA THR A 612 31.48 9.60 48.63
C THR A 612 32.05 8.19 48.71
N THR A 613 31.78 7.37 47.69
CA THR A 613 32.35 6.02 47.53
C THR A 613 33.17 5.96 46.24
N VAL A 614 34.07 4.99 46.14
CA VAL A 614 34.85 4.78 44.91
C VAL A 614 33.94 4.48 43.72
N GLY A 615 32.88 3.71 43.92
CA GLY A 615 31.93 3.40 42.84
C GLY A 615 31.19 4.64 42.31
N ARG A 616 30.82 5.58 43.18
CA ARG A 616 30.25 6.88 42.76
C ARG A 616 31.28 7.75 42.02
N ILE A 617 32.54 7.71 42.44
CA ILE A 617 33.64 8.39 41.75
C ILE A 617 33.80 7.83 40.33
N LEU A 618 33.84 6.50 40.18
CA LEU A 618 33.94 5.84 38.87
C LEU A 618 32.78 6.20 37.94
N PHE A 619 31.55 6.19 38.47
CA PHE A 619 30.36 6.55 37.69
C PHE A 619 30.40 8.00 37.21
N ASN A 620 30.69 8.94 38.11
CA ASN A 620 30.79 10.36 37.73
C ASN A 620 31.97 10.62 36.80
N LYS A 621 33.10 9.94 36.99
CA LYS A 621 34.26 10.03 36.10
C LYS A 621 33.86 9.62 34.66
N ALA A 622 33.13 8.52 34.50
CA ALA A 622 32.64 8.10 33.19
C ALA A 622 31.67 9.12 32.55
N ILE A 623 30.83 9.78 33.36
CA ILE A 623 29.98 10.88 32.87
C ILE A 623 30.83 12.06 32.42
N TYR A 624 31.78 12.53 33.24
CA TYR A 624 32.64 13.65 32.88
C TYR A 624 33.48 13.38 31.63
N GLU A 625 34.06 12.17 31.52
CA GLU A 625 34.81 11.74 30.34
C GLU A 625 33.96 11.63 29.08
N SER A 626 32.63 11.46 29.19
CA SER A 626 31.73 11.42 28.02
C SER A 626 31.15 12.77 27.62
N LEU A 627 31.24 13.79 28.49
CA LEU A 627 30.85 15.18 28.21
C LEU A 627 31.96 15.99 27.53
N ILE A 628 33.22 15.56 27.68
CA ILE A 628 34.42 16.08 27.00
C ILE A 628 34.54 15.36 25.65
#